data_AF-A0A7C4QD49-F1
#
_entry.id   AF-A0A7C4QD49-F1
#
_cell.length_a   1.000
_cell.length_b   1.000
_cell.length_c   1.000
_cell.angle_alpha   90.00
_cell.angle_beta   90.00
_cell.angle_gamma   90.00
#
_symmetry.space_group_name_H-M   'P 1'
#
loop_
_entity.id
_entity.type
_entity.pdbx_description
1 polymer ?
#
loop_
_entity_poly.entity_id
_entity_poly.type
_entity_poly.pdbx_seq_one_letter_code
_entity_poly.pdbx_strand_id
1 'polypeptide(L)' 'MTAPPDNLDPLLAPETRLASFVLRFVCDRPTDDGAGPLADWHGVLRHVQSNRELHFTRWEAAVTFIAQHVDLHAQRDT' A
#
# COMPACT_ATOMS: atom_id res chain seq x y z
N MET A 1 3.20 -54.02 -8.13
CA MET A 1 3.33 -53.25 -6.88
C MET A 1 4.82 -53.12 -6.63
N THR A 2 5.47 -51.96 -6.73
CA THR A 2 5.11 -50.67 -6.12
C THR A 2 5.82 -49.55 -6.90
N ALA A 3 5.11 -48.50 -7.32
CA ALA A 3 5.70 -47.29 -7.90
C ALA A 3 6.39 -46.47 -6.78
N PRO A 4 7.48 -45.74 -7.06
CA PRO A 4 8.15 -44.91 -6.06
C PRO A 4 7.22 -43.77 -5.61
N PRO A 5 7.37 -43.27 -4.37
CA PRO A 5 6.57 -42.15 -3.90
C PRO A 5 6.87 -40.95 -4.77
N ASP A 6 5.80 -40.45 -5.36
CA ASP A 6 5.63 -39.16 -5.98
C ASP A 6 5.98 -38.08 -4.93
N ASN A 7 7.28 -37.86 -4.69
CA ASN A 7 7.79 -36.67 -4.01
C ASN A 7 7.64 -35.51 -5.00
N LEU A 8 6.39 -35.15 -5.26
CA LEU A 8 6.00 -33.84 -5.74
C LEU A 8 6.23 -32.92 -4.55
N ASP A 9 7.48 -32.49 -4.35
CA ASP A 9 7.74 -31.21 -3.67
C ASP A 9 6.84 -30.21 -4.41
N PRO A 10 5.74 -29.72 -3.81
CA PRO A 10 5.00 -28.67 -4.44
C PRO A 10 6.02 -27.54 -4.48
N LEU A 11 6.38 -27.14 -5.69
CA LEU A 11 7.00 -25.88 -6.03
C LEU A 11 6.44 -24.84 -5.05
N LEU A 12 7.18 -24.59 -3.95
CA LEU A 12 6.97 -23.48 -3.04
C LEU A 12 7.40 -22.27 -3.86
N ALA A 13 6.60 -21.96 -4.88
CA ALA A 13 6.57 -20.63 -5.45
C ALA A 13 6.40 -19.72 -4.24
N PRO A 14 7.28 -18.73 -4.05
CA PRO A 14 7.16 -17.82 -2.92
C PRO A 14 5.73 -17.30 -2.96
N GLU A 15 4.98 -17.53 -1.89
CA GLU A 15 3.59 -17.09 -1.82
C GLU A 15 3.58 -15.61 -2.19
N THR A 16 2.99 -15.27 -3.34
CA THR A 16 2.99 -13.90 -3.83
C THR A 16 2.23 -13.04 -2.82
N ARG A 17 2.99 -12.35 -1.96
CA ARG A 17 2.41 -11.57 -0.86
C ARG A 17 1.94 -10.23 -1.41
N LEU A 18 0.67 -10.19 -1.82
CA LEU A 18 0.03 -8.98 -2.31
C LEU A 18 -0.45 -8.10 -1.14
N ALA A 19 0.10 -6.90 -1.03
CA ALA A 19 -0.44 -5.83 -0.18
C ALA A 19 -1.21 -4.83 -1.03
N SER A 20 -2.38 -4.40 -0.56
CA SER A 20 -3.28 -3.53 -1.33
C SER A 20 -3.65 -2.30 -0.52
N PHE A 21 -3.64 -1.15 -1.17
CA PHE A 21 -3.91 0.13 -0.53
C PHE A 21 -4.94 0.93 -1.32
N VAL A 22 -5.76 1.68 -0.61
CA VAL A 22 -6.66 2.69 -1.17
C VAL A 22 -6.11 4.06 -0.78
N LEU A 23 -5.81 4.89 -1.77
CA LEU A 23 -5.36 6.27 -1.58
C LEU A 23 -6.45 7.23 -2.04
N ARG A 24 -6.80 8.19 -1.18
CA ARG A 24 -7.79 9.24 -1.45
C ARG A 24 -7.18 10.59 -1.11
N PHE A 25 -7.46 11.60 -1.93
CA PHE A 25 -7.17 12.99 -1.61
C PHE A 25 -8.50 13.71 -1.36
N VAL A 26 -8.57 14.44 -0.27
CA VAL A 26 -9.75 15.13 0.20
C VAL A 26 -9.41 16.61 0.34
N CYS A 27 -10.30 17.45 -0.17
CA CYS A 27 -10.24 18.90 -0.01
C CYS A 27 -11.35 19.30 0.94
N ASP A 28 -11.00 19.74 2.15
CA ASP A 28 -11.98 20.12 3.18
C ASP A 28 -12.61 21.48 2.89
N ARG A 29 -11.91 22.33 2.13
CA ARG A 29 -12.40 23.65 1.73
C ARG A 29 -12.01 23.92 0.27
N PRO A 30 -12.86 23.56 -0.70
CA PRO A 30 -12.64 23.94 -2.09
C PRO A 30 -12.65 25.47 -2.16
N THR A 31 -11.56 26.07 -2.65
CA THR A 31 -11.47 27.51 -2.84
C THR A 31 -12.40 27.89 -3.99
N ASP A 32 -13.57 28.41 -3.64
CA ASP A 32 -14.45 29.13 -4.56
C ASP A 32 -13.80 30.51 -4.78
N ASP A 33 -13.36 30.79 -6.00
CA ASP A 33 -12.85 32.09 -6.45
C ASP A 33 -11.62 32.70 -5.73
N GLY A 34 -10.42 32.30 -6.18
CA GLY A 34 -9.29 33.20 -6.49
C GLY A 34 -8.60 34.04 -5.39
N ALA A 35 -9.15 34.16 -4.18
CA ALA A 35 -8.63 35.08 -3.15
C ALA A 35 -8.76 34.55 -1.70
N GLY A 36 -9.15 33.29 -1.51
CA GLY A 36 -9.22 32.64 -0.20
C GLY A 36 -7.91 31.91 0.20
N PRO A 37 -7.75 31.52 1.47
CA PRO A 37 -6.63 30.67 1.89
C PRO A 37 -6.57 29.40 1.03
N LEU A 38 -5.34 28.94 0.75
CA LEU A 38 -5.06 27.74 -0.04
C LEU A 38 -5.96 26.60 0.47
N ALA A 39 -6.65 25.93 -0.47
CA ALA A 39 -7.50 24.78 -0.18
C ALA A 39 -6.80 23.80 0.79
N ASP A 40 -7.49 23.45 1.88
CA ASP A 40 -6.98 22.49 2.86
C ASP A 40 -7.12 21.07 2.29
N TRP A 41 -6.02 20.58 1.73
CA TRP A 41 -5.92 19.22 1.19
C TRP A 41 -5.29 18.28 2.21
N HIS A 42 -5.89 17.10 2.37
CA HIS A 42 -5.28 15.99 3.07
C HIS A 42 -5.46 14.68 2.30
N GLY A 43 -4.53 13.75 2.49
CA GLY A 43 -4.58 12.41 1.98
C GLY A 43 -5.12 11.44 3.03
N VAL A 44 -5.78 10.38 2.56
CA VAL A 44 -6.19 9.23 3.35
C VAL A 44 -5.66 7.99 2.66
N LEU A 45 -4.89 7.19 3.39
CA LEU A 45 -4.33 5.93 2.93
C LEU A 45 -4.86 4.79 3.78
N ARG A 46 -5.52 3.81 3.17
CA ARG A 46 -6.06 2.63 3.85
C ARG A 46 -5.42 1.36 3.34
N HIS A 47 -4.83 0.57 4.23
CA HIS A 47 -4.39 -0.80 3.91
C HIS A 47 -5.59 -1.74 3.96
N VAL A 48 -5.88 -2.41 2.85
CA VAL A 48 -7.11 -3.21 2.67
C VAL A 48 -7.10 -4.44 3.58
N GLN A 49 -5.97 -5.12 3.70
CA GLN A 49 -5.85 -6.38 4.43
C GLN A 49 -5.98 -6.21 5.95
N SER A 50 -5.44 -5.12 6.51
CA SER A 50 -5.51 -4.86 7.96
C SER A 50 -6.60 -3.87 8.36
N ASN A 51 -7.31 -3.29 7.38
CA ASN A 51 -8.27 -2.20 7.57
C ASN A 51 -7.72 -1.02 8.40
N ARG A 52 -6.40 -0.80 8.36
CA ARG A 52 -5.75 0.34 9.04
C ARG A 52 -5.75 1.54 8.10
N GLU A 53 -6.01 2.71 8.66
CA GLU A 53 -6.11 3.97 7.93
C GLU A 53 -5.12 5.00 8.48
N LEU A 54 -4.56 5.79 7.59
CA LEU A 54 -3.67 6.91 7.88
C LEU A 54 -4.19 8.17 7.17
N HIS A 55 -4.43 9.22 7.94
CA HIS A 55 -4.61 10.57 7.41
C HIS A 55 -3.25 11.28 7.37
N PHE A 56 -2.94 11.95 6.27
CA PHE A 56 -1.65 12.62 6.10
C PHE A 56 -1.78 13.92 5.31
N THR A 57 -0.90 14.88 5.59
CA THR A 57 -0.73 16.10 4.77
C THR A 57 0.61 16.11 4.03
N ARG A 58 1.48 15.14 4.32
CA ARG A 58 2.83 14.99 3.75
C ARG A 58 3.02 13.59 3.19
N TRP A 59 3.60 13.52 1.99
CA TRP A 59 3.77 12.25 1.27
C TRP A 59 4.70 11.28 2.01
N GLU A 60 5.70 11.79 2.72
CA GLU A 60 6.65 10.99 3.50
C GLU A 60 5.94 10.09 4.51
N ALA A 61 4.87 10.60 5.16
CA ALA A 61 4.08 9.83 6.10
C ALA A 61 3.35 8.65 5.41
N ALA A 62 2.85 8.86 4.20
CA ALA A 62 2.23 7.80 3.40
C ALA A 62 3.25 6.71 3.03
N VAL A 63 4.45 7.10 2.60
CA VAL A 63 5.53 6.16 2.26
C VAL A 63 5.96 5.35 3.49
N THR A 64 6.15 5.99 4.64
CA THR A 64 6.49 5.29 5.90
C THR A 64 5.42 4.27 6.29
N PHE A 65 4.14 4.57 6.05
CA PHE A 65 3.06 3.61 6.29
C PHE A 65 3.10 2.43 5.33
N ILE A 66 3.32 2.67 4.04
CA ILE A 66 3.45 1.61 3.02
C ILE A 66 4.63 0.68 3.36
N ALA A 67 5.76 1.25 3.79
CA ALA A 67 6.96 0.50 4.17
C ALA A 67 6.75 -0.46 5.35
N GLN A 68 5.70 -0.29 6.16
CA GLN A 68 5.36 -1.25 7.23
C GLN A 68 4.75 -2.55 6.68
N HIS A 69 4.30 -2.54 5.42
CA HIS A 69 3.50 -3.60 4.82
C HIS A 69 4.16 -4.22 3.59
N VAL A 70 5.05 -3.49 2.90
CA VAL A 70 5.84 -3.98 1.78
C VAL A 70 7.32 -3.66 1.96
N ASP A 71 8.18 -4.58 1.54
CA ASP A 71 9.60 -4.29 1.40
C ASP A 71 9.82 -3.44 0.15
N LEU A 72 10.03 -2.14 0.34
CA LEU A 72 10.25 -1.17 -0.75
C LEU A 72 11.63 -1.33 -1.40
N HIS A 73 12.53 -2.14 -0.85
CA HIS A 73 13.90 -2.34 -1.35
C HIS A 73 14.07 -3.62 -2.14
N ALA A 74 13.17 -4.60 -2.01
CA ALA A 74 13.22 -5.89 -2.69
C ALA A 74 13.23 -5.83 -4.23
N GLN A 75 12.86 -4.69 -4.84
CA GLN A 75 12.81 -4.51 -6.30
C GLN A 75 14.10 -3.88 -6.89
N ARG A 76 15.14 -3.62 -6.09
CA ARG A 76 16.39 -2.99 -6.57
C ARG A 76 17.50 -3.97 -6.97
N ASP A 77 17.25 -5.28 -6.86
CA ASP A 77 18.15 -6.35 -7.28
C ASP A 77 17.64 -6.99 -8.59
N THR A 78 17.88 -6.33 -9.73
CA THR A 78 17.89 -6.96 -11.07
C THR A 78 18.75 -6.13 -11.99
#